data_AF-A0A8S3QCS0-F1
#
_entry.id   AF-A0A8S3QCS0-F1
#
_cell.length_a   1.000
_cell.length_b   1.000
_cell.length_c   1.000
_cell.angle_alpha   90.00
_cell.angle_beta   90.00
_cell.angle_gamma   90.00
#
_symmetry.space_group_name_H-M   'P 1'
#
loop_
_entity.id
_entity.type
_entity.pdbx_description
1 polymer ?
#
loop_
_entity_poly.entity_id
_entity_poly.type
_entity_poly.pdbx_seq_one_letter_code
_entity_poly.pdbx_strand_id
1 'polypeptide(L)'
;MLVVSSVKKSTIVNLNDMSQTILEEVVADKVALFKGNIYGTIYSENKVCCYKSTGEALWTFQHNDIVCPRGITLDKNGFVYVVSGYNNRVVVVSPDGKTCKTILSEADGIKYPKLFLWFTKIHKSEEISNAISEQNSEYIELLTPNDLKCRPIVGGPNSVTQNLSHFIDIVLKPLCREVPSFIRDDLEFLNHLPKTVNPNSELITFDIVSLYTNIPHDLGITAVKYWLENTENVIENRLTKEFILASLKLILERNIFYFNGTYYHQKKGTAMGTKMAPSYATLVLGYLEQLLYEK
;
A
#
# COMPACT_ATOMS: atom_id res chain seq x y z
N MET A 1 -21.85 0.67 3.18
CA MET A 1 -20.55 0.57 2.46
C MET A 1 -19.54 1.55 3.06
N LEU A 2 -18.51 1.08 3.77
CA LEU A 2 -17.43 1.92 4.32
C LEU A 2 -16.22 1.89 3.38
N VAL A 3 -16.03 2.96 2.61
CA VAL A 3 -14.84 3.14 1.76
C VAL A 3 -13.77 3.86 2.57
N VAL A 4 -12.71 3.16 2.97
CA VAL A 4 -11.50 3.81 3.47
C VAL A 4 -10.70 4.27 2.26
N SER A 5 -10.93 5.50 1.80
CA SER A 5 -10.14 6.07 0.71
C SER A 5 -8.75 6.46 1.23
N SER A 6 -7.72 6.00 0.52
CA SER A 6 -6.33 6.37 0.76
C SER A 6 -6.04 7.71 0.07
N VAL A 7 -6.52 8.83 0.62
CA VAL A 7 -6.15 10.18 0.15
C VAL A 7 -5.74 11.06 1.32
N LYS A 8 -4.53 10.88 1.86
CA LYS A 8 -3.83 11.78 2.83
C LYS A 8 -4.59 12.25 4.10
N LYS A 9 -5.87 11.94 4.25
CA LYS A 9 -6.79 12.09 5.39
C LYS A 9 -7.84 10.99 5.19
N SER A 10 -8.04 10.12 6.16
CA SER A 10 -9.06 9.08 6.08
C SER A 10 -10.39 9.65 6.57
N THR A 11 -11.21 10.17 5.65
CA THR A 11 -12.58 10.61 5.98
C THR A 11 -13.51 9.39 5.96
N ILE A 12 -14.23 9.18 7.06
CA ILE A 12 -15.21 8.09 7.22
C ILE A 12 -16.57 8.64 6.79
N VAL A 13 -17.09 8.20 5.65
CA VAL A 13 -18.42 8.62 5.15
C VAL A 13 -19.42 7.49 5.40
N ASN A 14 -20.49 7.79 6.15
CA ASN A 14 -21.64 6.91 6.31
C ASN A 14 -22.61 7.15 5.14
N LEU A 15 -22.87 6.13 4.33
CA LEU A 15 -23.68 6.23 3.11
C LEU A 15 -25.17 5.89 3.33
N ASN A 16 -25.63 5.75 4.58
CA ASN A 16 -27.00 5.33 4.86
C ASN A 16 -28.03 6.47 4.83
N ASP A 17 -27.62 7.71 4.57
CA ASP A 17 -28.52 8.85 4.39
C ASP A 17 -28.24 9.58 3.07
N MET A 18 -29.24 9.63 2.20
CA MET A 18 -29.25 10.51 1.01
C MET A 18 -29.37 12.00 1.37
N SER A 19 -29.42 12.34 2.66
CA SER A 19 -29.07 13.66 3.16
C SER A 19 -27.60 13.67 3.55
N GLN A 20 -26.80 14.55 2.94
CA GLN A 20 -25.45 14.87 3.38
C GLN A 20 -25.46 15.42 4.81
N THR A 21 -25.57 14.55 5.81
CA THR A 21 -25.28 14.90 7.19
C THR A 21 -23.82 14.50 7.41
N ILE A 22 -22.95 15.50 7.28
CA ILE A 22 -21.53 15.39 7.64
C ILE A 22 -21.50 15.02 9.13
N LEU A 23 -21.36 13.72 9.43
CA LEU A 23 -20.95 13.27 10.76
C LEU A 23 -19.60 13.92 11.02
N GLU A 24 -19.43 14.53 12.20
CA GLU A 24 -18.22 15.26 12.60
C GLU A 24 -16.97 14.53 12.11
N GLU A 25 -16.13 15.27 11.38
CA GLU A 25 -14.98 14.75 10.65
C GLU A 25 -14.03 14.03 11.61
N VAL A 26 -14.09 12.70 11.67
CA VAL A 26 -13.12 11.90 12.44
C VAL A 26 -11.80 11.91 11.67
N VAL A 27 -10.96 12.90 11.95
CA VAL A 27 -9.64 13.07 11.33
C VAL A 27 -8.66 12.08 11.94
N ALA A 28 -8.54 10.88 11.36
CA ALA A 28 -7.51 9.91 11.71
C ALA A 28 -6.54 9.68 10.54
N ASP A 29 -5.24 9.64 10.82
CA ASP A 29 -4.17 9.41 9.82
C ASP A 29 -4.00 7.94 9.46
N LYS A 30 -4.25 7.06 10.44
CA LYS A 30 -4.30 5.60 10.28
C LYS A 30 -5.44 5.06 11.11
N VAL A 31 -6.10 4.02 10.59
CA VAL A 31 -7.26 3.40 11.21
C VAL A 31 -7.10 1.88 11.25
N ALA A 32 -7.67 1.27 12.28
CA ALA A 32 -7.86 -0.17 12.43
C ALA A 32 -9.28 -0.44 12.92
N LEU A 33 -9.86 -1.58 12.53
CA LEU A 33 -11.21 -1.98 12.89
C LEU A 33 -11.17 -3.20 13.81
N PHE A 34 -11.96 -3.18 14.88
CA PHE A 34 -12.09 -4.33 15.77
C PHE A 34 -13.46 -4.33 16.47
N LYS A 35 -14.21 -5.43 16.35
CA LYS A 35 -15.53 -5.66 16.97
C LYS A 35 -16.51 -4.47 16.82
N GLY A 36 -16.67 -3.97 15.60
CA GLY A 36 -17.59 -2.86 15.32
C GLY A 36 -17.11 -1.47 15.75
N ASN A 37 -15.89 -1.36 16.29
CA ASN A 37 -15.27 -0.10 16.68
C ASN A 37 -14.11 0.27 15.74
N ILE A 38 -13.90 1.58 15.59
CA ILE A 38 -12.89 2.21 14.77
C ILE A 38 -11.82 2.78 15.69
N TYR A 39 -10.59 2.34 15.49
CA TYR A 39 -9.43 2.81 16.24
C TYR A 39 -8.57 3.65 15.32
N GLY A 40 -8.25 4.88 15.72
CA GLY A 40 -7.51 5.83 14.90
C GLY A 40 -6.24 6.32 15.59
N THR A 41 -5.23 6.70 14.81
CA THR A 41 -4.11 7.52 15.27
C THR A 41 -4.21 8.91 14.66
N ILE A 42 -4.01 9.94 15.49
CA ILE A 42 -3.98 11.34 15.08
C ILE A 42 -2.56 11.85 15.26
N TYR A 43 -1.83 11.93 14.15
CA TYR A 43 -0.41 12.28 14.07
C TYR A 43 -0.16 13.68 14.61
N SER A 44 -0.98 14.66 14.23
CA SER A 44 -0.81 16.07 14.62
C SER A 44 -1.01 16.31 16.11
N GLU A 45 -1.79 15.45 16.77
CA GLU A 45 -2.16 15.62 18.17
C GLU A 45 -1.45 14.65 19.11
N ASN A 46 -0.68 13.69 18.58
CA ASN A 46 -0.05 12.63 19.35
C ASN A 46 -1.06 11.76 20.12
N LYS A 47 -2.20 11.44 19.49
CA LYS A 47 -3.31 10.74 20.13
C LYS A 47 -3.71 9.46 19.42
N VAL A 48 -4.34 8.59 20.18
CA VAL A 48 -5.03 7.38 19.72
C VAL A 48 -6.47 7.52 20.14
N CYS A 49 -7.41 7.19 19.26
CA CYS A 49 -8.83 7.34 19.51
C CYS A 49 -9.57 6.05 19.18
N CYS A 50 -10.70 5.85 19.84
CA CYS A 50 -11.63 4.76 19.59
C CYS A 50 -13.03 5.33 19.45
N TYR A 51 -13.71 4.95 18.39
CA TYR A 51 -15.08 5.33 18.08
C TYR A 51 -15.90 4.07 17.80
N LYS A 52 -17.21 4.14 18.01
CA LYS A 52 -18.13 3.15 17.41
C LYS A 52 -18.18 3.36 15.90
N SER A 53 -18.59 2.34 15.16
CA SER A 53 -18.89 2.45 13.72
C SER A 53 -19.94 3.52 13.39
N THR A 54 -20.76 3.90 14.38
CA THR A 54 -21.75 4.98 14.29
C THR A 54 -21.15 6.39 14.41
N GLY A 55 -19.85 6.51 14.72
CA GLY A 55 -19.15 7.79 14.92
C GLY A 55 -19.11 8.27 16.38
N GLU A 56 -19.78 7.58 17.31
CA GLU A 56 -19.75 7.92 18.74
C GLU A 56 -18.36 7.68 19.34
N ALA A 57 -17.77 8.69 20.00
CA ALA A 57 -16.48 8.57 20.66
C ALA A 57 -16.58 7.65 21.89
N LEU A 58 -15.77 6.59 21.91
CA LEU A 58 -15.65 5.69 23.06
C LEU A 58 -14.58 6.18 24.02
N TRP A 59 -13.38 6.45 23.51
CA TRP A 59 -12.29 6.99 24.29
C TRP A 59 -11.21 7.62 23.40
N THR A 60 -10.43 8.52 23.99
CA THR A 60 -9.22 9.07 23.42
C THR A 60 -8.08 8.91 24.41
N PHE A 61 -6.92 8.48 23.92
CA PHE A 61 -5.73 8.20 24.69
C PHE A 61 -4.56 9.06 24.20
N GLN A 62 -3.92 9.75 25.14
CA GLN A 62 -2.72 10.55 24.90
C GLN A 62 -1.69 10.20 25.97
N HIS A 63 -0.45 9.97 25.56
CA HIS A 63 0.63 9.63 26.49
C HIS A 63 1.98 10.09 25.93
N ASN A 64 2.93 10.41 26.81
CA ASN A 64 4.26 10.88 26.43
C ASN A 64 5.05 9.86 25.61
N ASP A 65 4.71 8.58 25.74
CA ASP A 65 5.34 7.50 24.95
C ASP A 65 4.81 7.42 23.52
N ILE A 66 3.72 8.13 23.20
CA ILE A 66 3.10 8.16 21.87
C ILE A 66 3.38 9.53 21.26
N VAL A 67 4.37 9.60 20.37
CA VAL A 67 4.80 10.81 19.67
C VAL A 67 4.82 10.53 18.18
N CYS A 68 4.02 11.30 17.44
CA CYS A 68 3.79 11.16 16.01
C CYS A 68 3.39 9.71 15.66
N PRO A 69 2.22 9.22 16.11
CA PRO A 69 1.80 7.85 15.85
C PRO A 69 1.64 7.63 14.33
N ARG A 70 2.31 6.61 13.79
CA ARG A 70 2.39 6.32 12.35
C ARG A 70 1.73 5.02 11.91
N GLY A 71 1.35 4.18 12.87
CA GLY A 71 0.75 2.88 12.60
C GLY A 71 -0.05 2.41 13.82
N ILE A 72 -1.11 1.67 13.55
CA ILE A 72 -2.00 1.10 14.56
C ILE A 72 -2.44 -0.30 14.13
N THR A 73 -2.50 -1.22 15.07
CA THR A 73 -3.08 -2.55 14.90
C THR A 73 -3.60 -3.06 16.24
N LEU A 74 -4.40 -4.12 16.26
CA LEU A 74 -4.97 -4.69 17.47
C LEU A 74 -4.71 -6.20 17.53
N ASP A 75 -4.60 -6.75 18.75
CA ASP A 75 -4.63 -8.19 18.94
C ASP A 75 -6.05 -8.74 19.16
N LYS A 76 -6.17 -10.06 19.26
CA LYS A 76 -7.43 -10.77 19.49
C LYS A 76 -8.14 -10.40 20.81
N ASN A 77 -7.41 -9.85 21.78
CA ASN A 77 -7.94 -9.43 23.07
C ASN A 77 -8.33 -7.94 23.07
N GLY A 78 -8.11 -7.22 21.96
CA GLY A 78 -8.44 -5.81 21.79
C GLY A 78 -7.37 -4.85 22.32
N PHE A 79 -6.16 -5.34 22.63
CA PHE A 79 -5.05 -4.42 22.96
C PHE A 79 -4.61 -3.70 21.70
N VAL A 80 -4.36 -2.40 21.82
CA VAL A 80 -4.07 -1.52 20.69
C VAL A 80 -2.57 -1.25 20.61
N TYR A 81 -1.93 -1.72 19.55
CA TYR A 81 -0.50 -1.57 19.30
C TYR A 81 -0.30 -0.35 18.43
N VAL A 82 0.44 0.63 18.94
CA VAL A 82 0.65 1.92 18.31
C VAL A 82 2.13 2.12 18.06
N VAL A 83 2.47 2.38 16.81
CA VAL A 83 3.85 2.70 16.42
C VAL A 83 4.07 4.19 16.60
N SER A 84 4.86 4.54 17.60
CA SER A 84 5.25 5.91 17.91
C SER A 84 6.51 6.28 17.10
N GLY A 85 6.31 7.13 16.09
CA GLY A 85 7.28 7.31 15.01
C GLY A 85 8.48 8.19 15.35
N TYR A 86 8.35 9.15 16.27
CA TYR A 86 9.45 10.07 16.58
C TYR A 86 10.41 9.55 17.65
N ASN A 87 9.88 8.84 18.65
CA ASN A 87 10.67 8.27 19.75
C ASN A 87 11.01 6.78 19.54
N ASN A 88 10.71 6.24 18.34
CA ASN A 88 11.01 4.87 17.92
C ASN A 88 10.47 3.79 18.88
N ARG A 89 9.23 3.94 19.36
CA ARG A 89 8.60 3.02 20.29
C ARG A 89 7.43 2.27 19.67
N VAL A 90 7.17 1.08 20.20
CA VAL A 90 5.87 0.43 20.07
C VAL A 90 5.21 0.45 21.44
N VAL A 91 4.06 1.10 21.50
CA VAL A 91 3.27 1.27 22.72
C VAL A 91 2.01 0.45 22.59
N VAL A 92 1.71 -0.35 23.59
CA VAL A 92 0.44 -1.07 23.68
C VAL A 92 -0.48 -0.30 24.62
N VAL A 93 -1.66 0.05 24.14
CA VAL A 93 -2.74 0.67 24.91
C VAL A 93 -3.77 -0.40 25.26
N SER A 94 -4.28 -0.37 26.49
CA SER A 94 -5.32 -1.31 26.92
C SER A 94 -6.64 -1.11 26.14
N PRO A 95 -7.48 -2.16 26.02
CA PRO A 95 -8.73 -2.07 25.26
C PRO A 95 -9.69 -0.97 25.74
N ASP A 96 -9.60 -0.60 27.01
CA ASP A 96 -10.38 0.46 27.65
C ASP A 96 -9.76 1.86 27.51
N GLY A 97 -8.60 1.98 26.84
CA GLY A 97 -7.93 3.25 26.60
C GLY A 97 -7.38 3.92 27.87
N LYS A 98 -7.14 3.19 28.96
CA LYS A 98 -6.71 3.79 30.24
C LYS A 98 -5.23 3.65 30.54
N THR A 99 -4.61 2.56 30.11
CA THR A 99 -3.23 2.23 30.44
C THR A 99 -2.43 1.97 29.18
N CYS A 100 -1.13 2.21 29.25
CA CYS A 100 -0.24 1.80 28.19
C CYS A 100 1.07 1.23 28.72
N LYS A 101 1.73 0.43 27.88
CA LYS A 101 3.06 -0.09 28.13
C LYS A 101 3.89 0.04 26.85
N THR A 102 5.08 0.63 26.97
CA THR A 102 6.09 0.52 25.92
C THR A 102 6.61 -0.91 25.91
N ILE A 103 6.40 -1.63 24.80
CA ILE A 103 6.85 -3.02 24.65
C ILE A 103 8.15 -3.14 23.88
N LEU A 104 8.47 -2.14 23.07
CA LEU A 104 9.69 -2.08 22.28
C LEU A 104 10.16 -0.63 22.18
N SER A 105 11.48 -0.44 22.29
CA SER A 105 12.16 0.86 22.30
C SER A 105 13.47 0.82 21.51
N GLU A 106 14.16 1.96 21.43
CA GLU A 106 15.51 2.02 20.83
C GLU A 106 16.52 1.10 21.52
N ALA A 107 16.38 0.87 22.83
CA ALA A 107 17.24 -0.04 23.57
C ALA A 107 17.08 -1.50 23.11
N ASP A 108 15.91 -1.84 22.56
CA ASP A 108 15.59 -3.15 21.98
C ASP A 108 16.01 -3.23 20.49
N GLY A 109 16.77 -2.26 19.99
CA GLY A 109 17.25 -2.20 18.61
C GLY A 109 16.24 -1.62 17.62
N ILE A 110 15.09 -1.11 18.07
CA ILE A 110 14.15 -0.41 17.19
C ILE A 110 14.68 0.98 16.87
N LYS A 111 15.27 1.15 15.68
CA LYS A 111 15.53 2.47 15.09
C LYS A 111 14.65 2.64 13.87
N TYR A 112 13.79 3.66 13.89
CA TYR A 112 12.79 3.91 12.86
C TYR A 112 11.87 2.69 12.68
N PRO A 113 10.95 2.37 13.61
CA PRO A 113 10.05 1.23 13.47
C PRO A 113 9.30 1.33 12.13
N LYS A 114 9.73 0.50 11.16
CA LYS A 114 9.19 0.45 9.81
C LYS A 114 8.00 -0.49 9.83
N LEU A 115 6.89 -0.01 9.30
CA LEU A 115 5.66 -0.77 9.18
C LEU A 115 5.88 -1.85 8.10
N PHE A 116 6.22 -3.08 8.49
CA PHE A 116 6.04 -4.24 7.64
C PHE A 116 4.53 -4.46 7.54
N LEU A 117 3.94 -3.93 6.48
CA LEU A 117 2.50 -3.89 6.30
C LEU A 117 2.04 -5.18 5.63
N TRP A 118 1.13 -5.89 6.28
CA TRP A 118 0.39 -6.99 5.68
C TRP A 118 -0.91 -6.42 5.11
N PHE A 119 -1.02 -6.31 3.79
CA PHE A 119 -2.30 -6.02 3.16
C PHE A 119 -3.05 -7.31 2.91
N THR A 120 -4.22 -7.46 3.50
CA THR A 120 -5.07 -8.65 3.36
C THR A 120 -5.70 -8.69 1.97
N LYS A 121 -5.77 -9.89 1.39
CA LYS A 121 -6.47 -10.16 0.12
C LYS A 121 -7.82 -10.78 0.43
N ILE A 122 -8.76 -9.98 0.94
CA ILE A 122 -10.10 -10.44 1.33
C ILE A 122 -10.82 -11.20 0.20
N HIS A 123 -10.65 -10.74 -1.05
CA HIS A 123 -11.24 -11.35 -2.26
C HIS A 123 -10.61 -12.69 -2.66
N LYS A 124 -9.62 -13.20 -1.92
CA LYS A 124 -9.00 -14.52 -2.15
C LYS A 124 -9.37 -15.55 -1.07
N SER A 125 -10.17 -15.16 -0.08
CA SER A 125 -10.68 -16.05 0.96
C SER A 125 -12.03 -16.61 0.53
N GLU A 126 -12.11 -17.94 0.45
CA GLU A 126 -13.32 -18.71 0.27
C GLU A 126 -14.23 -18.59 1.50
N GLU A 127 -13.66 -18.59 2.71
CA GLU A 127 -14.43 -18.38 3.95
C GLU A 127 -15.18 -17.05 3.93
N ILE A 128 -14.51 -15.97 3.50
CA ILE A 128 -15.14 -14.65 3.34
C ILE A 128 -16.19 -14.68 2.22
N SER A 129 -15.88 -15.32 1.08
CA SER A 129 -16.81 -15.41 -0.05
C SER A 129 -18.10 -16.14 0.32
N ASN A 130 -17.99 -17.26 1.04
CA ASN A 130 -19.11 -18.07 1.49
C ASN A 130 -19.95 -17.27 2.49
N ALA A 131 -19.31 -16.63 3.47
CA ALA A 131 -19.99 -15.77 4.43
C ALA A 131 -20.74 -14.60 3.77
N ILE A 132 -20.20 -14.01 2.71
CA ILE A 132 -20.89 -12.97 1.94
C ILE A 132 -22.11 -13.56 1.21
N SER A 133 -21.99 -14.76 0.65
CA SER A 133 -23.08 -15.40 -0.10
C SER A 133 -24.22 -15.94 0.78
N GLU A 134 -23.92 -16.34 2.01
CA GLU A 134 -24.89 -16.91 2.95
C GLU A 134 -25.63 -15.85 3.76
N GLN A 135 -25.09 -14.63 3.86
CA GLN A 135 -25.69 -13.58 4.66
C GLN A 135 -26.75 -12.75 3.92
N ASN A 136 -27.63 -12.12 4.70
CA ASN A 136 -28.61 -11.14 4.23
C ASN A 136 -28.40 -9.76 4.90
N SER A 137 -27.16 -9.45 5.29
CA SER A 137 -26.74 -8.24 6.01
C SER A 137 -25.77 -7.42 5.15
N GLU A 138 -25.63 -6.13 5.44
CA GLU A 138 -24.63 -5.26 4.80
C GLU A 138 -23.19 -5.53 5.28
N TYR A 139 -23.01 -6.26 6.38
CA TYR A 139 -21.72 -6.59 6.97
C TYR A 139 -21.67 -8.05 7.41
N ILE A 140 -20.54 -8.71 7.11
CA ILE A 140 -20.21 -10.04 7.61
C ILE A 140 -19.48 -9.92 8.95
N GLU A 141 -19.89 -10.72 9.93
CA GLU A 141 -19.08 -10.97 11.12
C GLU A 141 -18.42 -12.34 10.99
N LEU A 142 -17.10 -12.35 10.76
CA LEU A 142 -16.30 -13.56 10.64
C LEU A 142 -15.12 -13.49 11.62
N LEU A 143 -14.84 -14.59 12.31
CA LEU A 143 -13.54 -14.78 12.95
C LEU A 143 -12.44 -14.78 11.88
N THR A 144 -11.20 -14.45 12.25
CA THR A 144 -10.10 -14.33 11.28
C THR A 144 -9.99 -15.59 10.40
N PRO A 145 -10.24 -15.49 9.08
CA PRO A 145 -10.32 -16.66 8.21
C PRO A 145 -8.94 -17.32 8.05
N ASN A 146 -8.90 -18.65 8.01
CA ASN A 146 -7.63 -19.39 7.97
C ASN A 146 -6.97 -19.34 6.59
N ASP A 147 -7.78 -19.15 5.55
CA ASP A 147 -7.36 -19.06 4.15
C ASP A 147 -6.94 -17.65 3.70
N LEU A 148 -6.91 -16.69 4.64
CA LEU A 148 -6.63 -15.30 4.33
C LEU A 148 -5.19 -15.11 3.81
N LYS A 149 -5.10 -14.77 2.52
CA LYS A 149 -3.82 -14.44 1.87
C LYS A 149 -3.46 -12.98 2.14
N CYS A 150 -2.16 -12.69 2.16
CA CYS A 150 -1.66 -11.34 2.40
C CYS A 150 -0.59 -10.92 1.37
N ARG A 151 -0.40 -9.61 1.25
CA ARG A 151 0.70 -8.98 0.50
C ARG A 151 1.68 -8.39 1.51
N PRO A 152 2.88 -8.99 1.67
CA PRO A 152 3.93 -8.37 2.47
C PRO A 152 4.43 -7.12 1.74
N ILE A 153 4.37 -5.97 2.42
CA ILE A 153 4.86 -4.69 1.90
C ILE A 153 6.10 -4.29 2.68
N VAL A 154 7.19 -4.11 1.94
CA VAL A 154 8.44 -3.57 2.45
C VAL A 154 8.45 -2.09 2.13
N GLY A 155 7.73 -1.33 2.95
CA GLY A 155 7.79 0.13 2.90
C GLY A 155 9.17 0.59 3.34
N GLY A 156 9.87 1.35 2.49
CA GLY A 156 11.17 1.93 2.80
C GLY A 156 11.14 3.44 3.08
N PRO A 157 10.31 3.98 4.00
CA PRO A 157 10.44 5.37 4.39
C PRO A 157 11.82 5.56 5.03
N ASN A 158 12.56 6.54 4.53
CA ASN A 158 13.96 6.83 4.87
C ASN A 158 14.92 5.66 4.62
N SER A 159 14.64 4.78 3.64
CA SER A 159 15.68 3.84 3.18
C SER A 159 16.79 4.59 2.45
N VAL A 160 18.00 4.03 2.48
CA VAL A 160 19.18 4.61 1.78
C VAL A 160 18.89 4.82 0.29
N THR A 161 18.10 3.93 -0.31
CA THR A 161 17.70 3.97 -1.72
C THR A 161 16.42 4.77 -1.98
N GLN A 162 15.74 5.31 -0.97
CA GLN A 162 14.43 5.93 -1.15
C GLN A 162 14.48 7.18 -2.03
N ASN A 163 15.44 8.08 -1.76
CA ASN A 163 15.58 9.32 -2.53
C ASN A 163 16.01 9.01 -3.97
N LEU A 164 16.91 8.05 -4.15
CA LEU A 164 17.29 7.56 -5.47
C LEU A 164 16.09 6.95 -6.20
N SER A 165 15.29 6.13 -5.51
CA SER A 165 14.04 5.59 -6.09
C SER A 165 13.05 6.67 -6.45
N HIS A 166 12.96 7.75 -5.67
CA HIS A 166 12.08 8.86 -6.01
C HIS A 166 12.54 9.59 -7.26
N PHE A 167 13.85 9.84 -7.34
CA PHE A 167 14.47 10.47 -8.50
C PHE A 167 14.25 9.62 -9.76
N ILE A 168 14.53 8.32 -9.70
CA ILE A 168 14.32 7.40 -10.81
C ILE A 168 12.84 7.30 -11.20
N ASP A 169 11.91 7.32 -10.25
CA ASP A 169 10.47 7.40 -10.53
C ASP A 169 10.11 8.65 -11.37
N ILE A 170 10.66 9.81 -11.03
CA ILE A 170 10.44 11.05 -11.81
C ILE A 170 10.98 10.90 -13.23
N VAL A 171 12.15 10.28 -13.40
CA VAL A 171 12.78 10.07 -14.71
C VAL A 171 12.03 9.05 -15.56
N LEU A 172 11.50 7.97 -14.97
CA LEU A 172 10.82 6.89 -15.70
C LEU A 172 9.35 7.22 -16.05
N LYS A 173 8.70 8.11 -15.31
CA LYS A 173 7.28 8.47 -15.53
C LYS A 173 6.97 8.96 -16.94
N PRO A 174 7.75 9.86 -17.56
CA PRO A 174 7.56 10.25 -18.95
C PRO A 174 7.58 9.06 -19.91
N LEU A 175 8.53 8.13 -19.75
CA LEU A 175 8.62 6.93 -20.58
C LEU A 175 7.39 6.04 -20.49
N CYS A 176 6.71 6.01 -19.34
CA CYS A 176 5.50 5.20 -19.18
C CYS A 176 4.38 5.63 -20.14
N ARG A 177 4.35 6.91 -20.53
CA ARG A 177 3.36 7.44 -21.47
C ARG A 177 3.62 7.04 -22.92
N GLU A 178 4.83 6.58 -23.22
CA GLU A 178 5.19 6.07 -24.55
C GLU A 178 4.74 4.60 -24.74
N VAL A 179 4.28 3.94 -23.67
CA VAL A 179 3.70 2.60 -23.75
C VAL A 179 2.30 2.70 -24.37
N PRO A 180 2.00 2.03 -25.50
CA PRO A 180 0.71 2.18 -26.20
C PRO A 180 -0.52 1.82 -25.36
N SER A 181 -0.39 0.81 -24.49
CA SER A 181 -1.44 0.36 -23.57
C SER A 181 -1.50 1.14 -22.25
N PHE A 182 -0.75 2.23 -22.11
CA PHE A 182 -0.75 3.03 -20.91
C PHE A 182 -2.11 3.69 -20.68
N ILE A 183 -2.69 3.42 -19.51
CA ILE A 183 -3.90 4.08 -19.03
C ILE A 183 -3.58 4.81 -17.73
N ARG A 184 -3.92 6.11 -17.65
CA ARG A 184 -3.63 6.97 -16.51
C ARG A 184 -4.54 6.69 -15.32
N ASP A 185 -5.83 6.48 -15.56
CA ASP A 185 -6.85 6.34 -14.53
C ASP A 185 -8.10 5.59 -15.04
N ASP A 186 -8.99 5.24 -14.09
CA ASP A 186 -10.21 4.47 -14.36
C ASP A 186 -11.17 5.20 -15.31
N LEU A 187 -11.17 6.54 -15.30
CA LEU A 187 -12.03 7.32 -16.18
C LEU A 187 -11.52 7.25 -17.63
N GLU A 188 -10.21 7.36 -17.83
CA GLU A 188 -9.59 7.13 -19.13
C GLU A 188 -9.84 5.70 -19.62
N PHE A 189 -9.74 4.69 -18.76
CA PHE A 189 -10.10 3.32 -19.12
C PHE A 189 -11.55 3.22 -19.64
N LEU A 190 -12.52 3.78 -18.92
CA LEU A 190 -13.92 3.78 -19.32
C LEU A 190 -14.15 4.47 -20.66
N ASN A 191 -13.39 5.53 -20.95
CA ASN A 191 -13.45 6.23 -22.23
C ASN A 191 -12.82 5.42 -23.39
N HIS A 192 -11.92 4.48 -23.11
CA HIS A 192 -11.36 3.57 -24.11
C HIS A 192 -12.27 2.37 -24.42
N LEU A 193 -13.25 2.08 -23.55
CA LEU A 193 -14.19 1.00 -23.82
C LEU A 193 -15.11 1.34 -25.00
N PRO A 194 -15.40 0.38 -25.88
CA PRO A 194 -16.33 0.60 -26.99
C PRO A 194 -17.74 0.86 -26.43
N LYS A 195 -18.43 1.87 -26.99
CA LYS A 195 -19.81 2.21 -26.59
C LYS A 195 -20.80 1.07 -26.82
N THR A 196 -20.52 0.22 -27.80
CA THR A 196 -21.33 -0.95 -28.15
C THR A 196 -20.41 -2.11 -28.49
N VAL A 197 -20.77 -3.30 -28.05
CA VAL A 197 -20.12 -4.57 -28.41
C VAL A 197 -21.12 -5.47 -29.11
N ASN A 198 -20.63 -6.43 -29.91
CA ASN A 198 -21.50 -7.44 -30.49
C ASN A 198 -22.09 -8.29 -29.33
N PRO A 199 -23.38 -8.66 -29.36
CA PRO A 199 -23.97 -9.55 -28.36
C PRO A 199 -23.23 -10.87 -28.17
N ASN A 200 -22.49 -11.34 -29.18
CA ASN A 200 -21.69 -12.57 -29.14
C ASN A 200 -20.23 -12.35 -28.68
N SER A 201 -19.86 -11.14 -28.25
CA SER A 201 -18.52 -10.85 -27.76
C SER A 201 -18.36 -11.32 -26.31
N GLU A 202 -17.24 -11.97 -26.03
CA GLU A 202 -16.84 -12.34 -24.68
C GLU A 202 -15.73 -11.43 -24.16
N LEU A 203 -15.84 -10.98 -22.91
CA LEU A 203 -14.78 -10.24 -22.24
C LEU A 203 -13.84 -11.21 -21.55
N ILE A 204 -12.58 -11.22 -21.97
CA ILE A 204 -11.53 -12.03 -21.37
C ILE A 204 -10.65 -11.13 -20.51
N THR A 205 -10.34 -11.57 -19.29
CA THR A 205 -9.44 -10.86 -18.37
C THR A 205 -8.31 -11.78 -17.93
N PHE A 206 -7.11 -11.20 -17.77
CA PHE A 206 -5.93 -11.89 -17.29
C PHE A 206 -5.32 -11.11 -16.12
N ASP A 207 -4.86 -11.83 -15.10
CA ASP A 207 -4.18 -11.24 -13.93
C ASP A 207 -2.77 -11.83 -13.79
N ILE A 208 -1.78 -10.97 -13.59
CA ILE A 208 -0.39 -11.40 -13.40
C ILE A 208 -0.16 -11.71 -11.93
N VAL A 209 0.13 -12.97 -11.63
CA VAL A 209 0.38 -13.43 -10.27
C VAL A 209 1.63 -12.76 -9.69
N SER A 210 1.42 -11.90 -8.70
CA SER A 210 2.48 -11.29 -7.88
C SER A 210 3.53 -10.54 -8.72
N LEU A 211 3.07 -9.73 -9.68
CA LEU A 211 3.87 -8.96 -10.64
C LEU A 211 5.18 -8.41 -10.05
N TYR A 212 5.10 -7.49 -9.09
CA TYR A 212 6.29 -6.79 -8.56
C TYR A 212 7.37 -7.75 -8.03
N THR A 213 6.99 -8.76 -7.27
CA THR A 213 7.93 -9.73 -6.68
C THR A 213 8.47 -10.74 -7.70
N ASN A 214 7.86 -10.84 -8.88
CA ASN A 214 8.18 -11.85 -9.87
C ASN A 214 8.98 -11.35 -11.07
N ILE A 215 9.12 -10.03 -11.26
CA ILE A 215 9.96 -9.48 -12.34
C ILE A 215 11.44 -9.84 -12.08
N PRO A 216 12.10 -10.61 -12.97
CA PRO A 216 13.55 -10.82 -12.91
C PRO A 216 14.28 -9.49 -13.12
N HIS A 217 15.36 -9.26 -12.36
CA HIS A 217 16.10 -7.98 -12.45
C HIS A 217 16.66 -7.74 -13.85
N ASP A 218 17.24 -8.76 -14.48
CA ASP A 218 17.79 -8.67 -15.84
C ASP A 218 16.72 -8.32 -16.89
N LEU A 219 15.53 -8.93 -16.77
CA LEU A 219 14.39 -8.60 -17.63
C LEU A 219 14.01 -7.14 -17.48
N GLY A 220 13.87 -6.65 -16.24
CA GLY A 220 13.41 -5.28 -16.06
C GLY A 220 14.46 -4.23 -16.36
N ILE A 221 15.75 -4.53 -16.19
CA ILE A 221 16.83 -3.65 -16.66
C ILE A 221 16.81 -3.60 -18.19
N THR A 222 16.65 -4.75 -18.86
CA THR A 222 16.52 -4.82 -20.33
C THR A 222 15.32 -4.03 -20.83
N ALA A 223 14.16 -4.17 -20.19
CA ALA A 223 12.96 -3.43 -20.56
C ALA A 223 13.16 -1.91 -20.44
N VAL A 224 13.68 -1.42 -19.30
CA VAL A 224 13.95 0.02 -19.14
C VAL A 224 14.98 0.49 -20.16
N LYS A 225 16.03 -0.29 -20.43
CA LYS A 225 17.01 0.02 -21.47
C LYS A 225 16.36 0.18 -22.85
N TYR A 226 15.47 -0.74 -23.23
CA TYR A 226 14.72 -0.65 -24.49
C TYR A 226 13.97 0.67 -24.62
N TRP A 227 13.24 1.10 -23.58
CA TRP A 227 12.52 2.38 -23.63
C TRP A 227 13.48 3.57 -23.71
N LEU A 228 14.57 3.57 -22.93
CA LEU A 228 15.61 4.61 -23.00
C LEU A 228 16.27 4.73 -24.38
N GLU A 229 16.31 3.65 -25.15
CA GLU A 229 16.92 3.61 -26.49
C GLU A 229 15.93 3.98 -27.60
N ASN A 230 14.65 3.64 -27.43
CA ASN A 230 13.63 3.83 -28.47
C ASN A 230 12.75 5.07 -28.29
N THR A 231 12.90 5.82 -27.20
CA THR A 231 12.18 7.11 -27.01
C THR A 231 13.15 8.28 -27.11
N GLU A 232 13.01 9.12 -28.14
CA GLU A 232 13.84 10.31 -28.33
C GLU A 232 13.28 11.52 -27.56
N ASN A 233 14.16 12.35 -26.99
CA ASN A 233 13.84 13.64 -26.35
C ASN A 233 12.87 13.61 -25.15
N VAL A 234 12.54 12.43 -24.63
CA VAL A 234 11.65 12.29 -23.45
C VAL A 234 12.38 12.56 -22.13
N ILE A 235 13.68 12.29 -22.08
CA ILE A 235 14.52 12.48 -20.89
C ILE A 235 15.45 13.67 -21.09
N GLU A 236 15.66 14.45 -20.03
CA GLU A 236 16.61 15.54 -20.04
C GLU A 236 18.01 15.08 -20.46
N ASN A 237 18.60 15.75 -21.46
CA ASN A 237 19.93 15.45 -22.03
C ASN A 237 21.09 15.46 -21.01
N ARG A 238 20.85 15.92 -19.77
CA ARG A 238 21.85 15.95 -18.70
C ARG A 238 22.05 14.59 -18.02
N LEU A 239 21.11 13.66 -18.19
CA LEU A 239 21.16 12.34 -17.57
C LEU A 239 21.61 11.29 -18.57
N THR A 240 22.65 10.53 -18.22
CA THR A 240 23.11 9.42 -19.05
C THR A 240 22.26 8.18 -18.82
N LYS A 241 22.06 7.38 -19.87
CA LYS A 241 21.29 6.13 -19.81
C LYS A 241 21.95 5.15 -18.82
N GLU A 242 23.28 5.14 -18.80
CA GLU A 242 24.11 4.33 -17.90
C GLU A 242 23.84 4.68 -16.43
N PHE A 243 23.70 5.97 -16.11
CA PHE A 243 23.40 6.40 -14.74
C PHE A 243 22.01 5.93 -14.29
N ILE A 244 21.01 6.01 -15.17
CA ILE A 244 19.64 5.57 -14.88
C ILE A 244 19.62 4.06 -14.64
N LEU A 245 20.24 3.28 -15.52
CA LEU A 245 20.30 1.82 -15.41
C LEU A 245 21.11 1.36 -14.18
N ALA A 246 22.24 2.00 -13.89
CA ALA A 246 23.03 1.70 -12.69
C ALA A 246 22.26 2.03 -11.41
N SER A 247 21.54 3.15 -11.38
CA SER A 247 20.69 3.55 -10.25
C SER A 247 19.53 2.58 -10.05
N LEU A 248 18.86 2.17 -11.13
CA LEU A 248 17.80 1.16 -11.09
C LEU A 248 18.33 -0.17 -10.54
N LYS A 249 19.46 -0.64 -11.05
CA LYS A 249 20.14 -1.86 -10.57
C LYS A 249 20.46 -1.77 -9.07
N LEU A 250 20.99 -0.63 -8.61
CA LEU A 250 21.27 -0.41 -7.19
C LEU A 250 20.00 -0.53 -6.33
N ILE A 251 18.89 0.09 -6.75
CA ILE A 251 17.62 0.02 -6.00
C ILE A 251 17.08 -1.42 -5.94
N LEU A 252 17.13 -2.14 -7.06
CA LEU A 252 16.64 -3.52 -7.17
C LEU A 252 17.50 -4.50 -6.36
N GLU A 253 18.82 -4.41 -6.48
CA GLU A 253 19.76 -5.35 -5.87
C GLU A 253 20.19 -5.00 -4.45
N ARG A 254 19.93 -3.78 -3.96
CA ARG A 254 20.29 -3.37 -2.59
C ARG A 254 19.05 -3.08 -1.75
N ASN A 255 17.95 -3.77 -2.03
CA ASN A 255 16.80 -3.77 -1.13
C ASN A 255 17.04 -4.71 0.06
N ILE A 256 17.29 -4.10 1.22
CA ILE A 256 17.48 -4.79 2.50
C ILE A 256 16.37 -4.34 3.45
N PHE A 257 15.74 -5.28 4.13
CA PHE A 257 14.72 -5.01 5.14
C PHE A 257 14.97 -5.80 6.41
N TYR A 258 14.45 -5.30 7.52
CA TYR A 258 14.60 -5.90 8.83
C TYR A 258 13.26 -6.50 9.28
N PHE A 259 13.28 -7.76 9.69
CA PHE A 259 12.11 -8.45 10.19
C PHE A 259 12.52 -9.47 11.26
N ASN A 260 11.79 -9.52 12.37
CA ASN A 260 11.99 -10.50 13.44
C ASN A 260 13.47 -10.69 13.87
N GLY A 261 14.16 -9.60 14.21
CA GLY A 261 15.56 -9.68 14.65
C GLY A 261 16.60 -9.85 13.53
N THR A 262 16.18 -10.05 12.29
CA THR A 262 17.06 -10.48 11.19
C THR A 262 16.97 -9.54 9.99
N TYR A 263 18.10 -9.28 9.35
CA TYR A 263 18.16 -8.58 8.08
C TYR A 263 17.96 -9.55 6.91
N TYR A 264 17.07 -9.17 6.00
CA TYR A 264 16.76 -9.89 4.79
C TYR A 264 17.12 -9.07 3.57
N HIS A 265 17.65 -9.75 2.57
CA HIS A 265 17.99 -9.17 1.27
C HIS A 265 17.04 -9.73 0.22
N GLN A 266 16.39 -8.83 -0.53
CA GLN A 266 15.49 -9.24 -1.60
C GLN A 266 16.30 -9.65 -2.83
N LYS A 267 16.20 -10.93 -3.22
CA LYS A 267 16.96 -11.50 -4.35
C LYS A 267 16.27 -11.36 -5.71
N LYS A 268 14.96 -11.15 -5.73
CA LYS A 268 14.13 -11.13 -6.95
C LYS A 268 13.00 -10.12 -6.82
N GLY A 269 12.61 -9.53 -7.95
CA GLY A 269 11.51 -8.60 -8.03
C GLY A 269 11.89 -7.22 -7.51
N THR A 270 10.90 -6.34 -7.52
CA THR A 270 10.97 -5.02 -6.90
C THR A 270 10.21 -5.03 -5.58
N ALA A 271 10.67 -4.22 -4.63
CA ALA A 271 10.03 -4.10 -3.32
C ALA A 271 8.67 -3.42 -3.45
N MET A 272 7.60 -4.08 -2.99
CA MET A 272 6.30 -3.41 -2.88
C MET A 272 6.44 -2.28 -1.83
N GLY A 273 6.32 -1.03 -2.29
CA GLY A 273 6.50 0.17 -1.46
C GLY A 273 7.65 1.08 -1.88
N THR A 274 8.52 0.66 -2.81
CA THR A 274 9.50 1.56 -3.42
C THR A 274 8.81 2.50 -4.42
N LYS A 275 9.26 3.75 -4.51
CA LYS A 275 8.56 4.78 -5.29
C LYS A 275 8.58 4.50 -6.80
N MET A 276 9.64 3.90 -7.31
CA MET A 276 9.80 3.61 -8.74
C MET A 276 9.10 2.33 -9.20
N ALA A 277 8.60 1.49 -8.28
CA ALA A 277 8.05 0.17 -8.63
C ALA A 277 6.90 0.24 -9.65
N PRO A 278 5.93 1.17 -9.53
CA PRO A 278 4.85 1.26 -10.51
C PRO A 278 5.37 1.57 -11.91
N SER A 279 6.14 2.65 -12.09
CA SER A 279 6.72 3.02 -13.39
C SER A 279 7.62 1.93 -13.96
N TYR A 280 8.45 1.31 -13.13
CA TYR A 280 9.28 0.18 -13.52
C TYR A 280 8.42 -0.99 -14.06
N ALA A 281 7.37 -1.40 -13.34
CA ALA A 281 6.53 -2.52 -13.78
C ALA A 281 5.75 -2.19 -15.05
N THR A 282 5.27 -0.96 -15.20
CA THR A 282 4.61 -0.49 -16.44
C THR A 282 5.53 -0.63 -17.64
N LEU A 283 6.79 -0.17 -17.54
CA LEU A 283 7.77 -0.29 -18.62
C LEU A 283 8.11 -1.76 -18.95
N VAL A 284 8.18 -2.62 -17.94
CA VAL A 284 8.41 -4.06 -18.12
C VAL A 284 7.26 -4.71 -18.89
N LEU A 285 6.02 -4.44 -18.50
CA LEU A 285 4.86 -5.00 -19.20
C LEU A 285 4.72 -4.44 -20.61
N GLY A 286 4.95 -3.13 -20.79
CA GLY A 286 4.97 -2.52 -22.11
C GLY A 286 6.02 -3.16 -23.02
N TYR A 287 7.21 -3.45 -22.51
CA TYR A 287 8.25 -4.14 -23.27
C TYR A 287 7.85 -5.57 -23.66
N LEU A 288 7.27 -6.33 -22.71
CA LEU A 288 6.76 -7.68 -22.99
C LEU A 288 5.62 -7.66 -24.02
N GLU A 289 4.79 -6.63 -23.98
CA GLU A 289 3.74 -6.39 -24.97
C GLU A 289 4.33 -6.14 -26.37
N GLN A 290 5.36 -5.29 -26.50
CA GLN A 290 6.05 -5.11 -27.79
C GLN A 290 6.61 -6.43 -28.33
N LEU A 291 7.28 -7.22 -27.49
CA LEU A 291 7.79 -8.54 -27.89
C LEU A 291 6.69 -9.54 -28.28
N LEU A 292 5.47 -9.36 -27.76
CA LEU A 292 4.33 -10.21 -28.11
C LEU A 292 3.76 -9.83 -29.47
N TYR A 293 3.70 -8.53 -29.80
CA TYR A 293 3.17 -8.05 -31.08
C TYR A 293 4.18 -8.11 -32.24
N GLU A 294 5.48 -8.12 -31.95
CA GLU A 294 6.54 -8.30 -32.96
C GLU A 294 6.66 -9.75 -33.48
N LYS A 295 5.90 -10.70 -32.91
CA LYS A 295 5.85 -12.10 -33.31
C LYS A 295 4.63 -12.41 -34.18
#